data_AF-A0AAV8PL09-F1
#
_entry.id   AF-A0AAV8PL09-F1
#
_cell.length_a   1.000
_cell.length_b   1.000
_cell.length_c   1.000
_cell.angle_alpha   90.00
_cell.angle_beta   90.00
_cell.angle_gamma   90.00
#
_symmetry.space_group_name_H-M   'P 1'
#
loop_
_entity.id
_entity.type
_entity.pdbx_description
1 polymer ?
#
loop_
_entity_poly.entity_id
_entity_poly.type
_entity_poly.pdbx_seq_one_letter_code
_entity_poly.pdbx_strand_id
1 'polypeptide(L)'
;MIDFIAQAVGLPFVRPYLAGNCGEDFRYGVNFAVGGATALDNECFRSMGLQIIWTNYSLGAQLEWFRQLLPSLCSSDEDRGTLMGNSLFLVGEIGGNDCNHPLLQGRSIDEIKTFVPNDVDVISSAISVNRIPSVI
;
A
#
# COMPACT_ATOMS: atom_id res chain seq x y z
N MET A 1 -8.53 -12.80 4.00
CA MET A 1 -9.37 -11.67 4.48
C MET A 1 -9.98 -10.93 3.30
N ILE A 2 -9.19 -10.36 2.39
CA ILE A 2 -9.72 -9.71 1.18
C ILE A 2 -10.60 -10.63 0.31
N ASP A 3 -10.27 -11.92 0.22
CA ASP A 3 -11.08 -12.90 -0.52
C ASP A 3 -12.48 -13.09 0.08
N PHE A 4 -12.61 -13.00 1.40
CA PHE A 4 -13.91 -13.08 2.09
C PHE A 4 -14.73 -11.81 1.85
N ILE A 5 -14.09 -10.64 1.80
CA ILE A 5 -14.76 -9.38 1.45
C ILE A 5 -15.28 -9.49 0.01
N ALA A 6 -14.42 -9.87 -0.94
CA ALA A 6 -14.80 -10.06 -2.33
C ALA A 6 -15.99 -11.03 -2.47
N GLN A 7 -15.92 -12.18 -1.81
CA GLN A 7 -17.03 -13.15 -1.78
C GLN A 7 -18.32 -12.56 -1.19
N ALA A 8 -18.24 -11.82 -0.08
CA ALA A 8 -19.39 -11.25 0.59
C ALA A 8 -20.10 -10.16 -0.24
N VAL A 9 -19.36 -9.41 -1.06
CA VAL A 9 -19.92 -8.38 -1.95
C VAL A 9 -20.14 -8.88 -3.39
N GLY A 10 -19.92 -10.17 -3.65
CA GLY A 10 -20.12 -10.78 -4.97
C GLY A 10 -19.10 -10.36 -6.04
N LEU A 11 -17.91 -9.88 -5.64
CA LEU A 11 -16.80 -9.57 -6.53
C LEU A 11 -15.91 -10.80 -6.79
N PRO A 12 -15.25 -10.89 -7.95
CA PRO A 12 -14.26 -11.94 -8.20
C PRO A 12 -13.04 -11.78 -7.27
N PHE A 13 -12.28 -12.87 -7.11
CA PHE A 13 -11.05 -12.83 -6.33
C PHE A 13 -10.02 -11.87 -6.94
N VAL A 14 -9.33 -11.18 -6.05
CA VAL A 14 -8.45 -10.07 -6.39
C VAL A 14 -7.07 -10.61 -6.77
N ARG A 15 -6.64 -10.36 -8.00
CA ARG A 15 -5.34 -10.83 -8.51
C ARG A 15 -4.18 -10.02 -7.87
N PRO A 16 -3.08 -10.67 -7.44
CA PRO A 16 -1.85 -9.97 -7.07
C PRO A 16 -1.27 -9.18 -8.24
N TYR A 17 -0.83 -7.93 -8.00
CA TYR A 17 -0.29 -7.05 -9.05
C TYR A 17 0.86 -7.68 -9.84
N LEU A 18 1.79 -8.34 -9.16
CA LEU A 18 2.95 -8.99 -9.78
C LEU A 18 2.60 -10.25 -10.61
N ALA A 19 1.34 -10.69 -10.60
CA ALA A 19 0.85 -11.87 -11.33
C ALA A 19 -0.05 -11.51 -12.52
N GLY A 20 -0.19 -10.22 -12.87
CA GLY A 20 -0.88 -9.76 -14.07
C GLY A 20 0.09 -9.23 -15.13
N ASN A 21 -0.38 -9.16 -16.37
CA ASN A 21 0.41 -8.76 -17.54
C ASN A 21 -0.14 -7.51 -18.24
N CYS A 22 -1.42 -7.20 -18.08
CA CYS A 22 -2.04 -6.01 -18.67
C CYS A 22 -3.19 -5.47 -17.81
N GLY A 23 -3.66 -4.25 -18.11
CA GLY A 23 -4.77 -3.61 -17.37
C GLY A 23 -6.07 -4.43 -17.35
N GLU A 24 -6.31 -5.24 -18.39
CA GLU A 24 -7.46 -6.14 -18.47
C GLU A 24 -7.51 -7.16 -17.34
N ASP A 25 -6.34 -7.61 -16.84
CA ASP A 25 -6.23 -8.56 -15.73
C ASP A 25 -6.75 -7.98 -14.40
N PHE A 26 -6.91 -6.65 -14.33
CA PHE A 26 -7.20 -5.89 -13.11
C PHE A 26 -8.53 -5.14 -13.14
N ARG A 27 -9.37 -5.33 -14.17
CA ARG A 27 -10.66 -4.62 -14.31
C ARG A 27 -11.59 -4.79 -13.11
N TYR A 28 -11.49 -5.91 -12.41
CA TYR A 28 -12.35 -6.23 -11.27
C TYR A 28 -11.63 -6.12 -9.91
N GLY A 29 -10.42 -5.57 -9.90
CA GLY A 29 -9.62 -5.39 -8.69
C GLY A 29 -8.20 -5.91 -8.82
N VAL A 30 -7.34 -5.39 -7.95
CA VAL A 30 -5.91 -5.70 -7.89
C VAL A 30 -5.44 -5.64 -6.44
N ASN A 31 -4.55 -6.57 -6.09
CA ASN A 31 -3.94 -6.64 -4.76
C ASN A 31 -2.46 -6.27 -4.85
N PHE A 32 -2.10 -5.12 -4.27
CA PHE A 32 -0.72 -4.64 -4.24
C PHE A 32 0.05 -5.09 -2.98
N ALA A 33 -0.61 -5.73 -2.02
CA ALA A 33 0.01 -6.11 -0.76
C ALA A 33 1.10 -7.15 -0.98
N VAL A 34 2.22 -6.98 -0.26
CA VAL A 34 3.32 -7.96 -0.23
C VAL A 34 3.57 -8.38 1.21
N GLY A 35 3.70 -9.68 1.44
CA GLY A 35 4.08 -10.22 2.74
C GLY A 35 5.45 -9.67 3.18
N GLY A 36 5.54 -9.20 4.42
CA GLY A 36 6.76 -8.58 4.96
C GLY A 36 6.94 -7.10 4.61
N ALA A 37 6.03 -6.49 3.83
CA ALA A 37 6.14 -5.08 3.50
C ALA A 37 6.06 -4.18 4.75
N THR A 38 6.82 -3.09 4.71
CA THR A 38 6.92 -2.09 5.77
C THR A 38 6.19 -0.81 5.37
N ALA A 39 5.79 0.01 6.34
CA ALA A 39 5.32 1.37 6.09
C ALA A 39 6.47 2.24 5.58
N LEU A 40 7.59 2.25 6.31
CA LEU A 40 8.82 2.96 5.94
C LEU A 40 9.56 2.20 4.83
N ASP A 41 10.35 2.93 4.04
CA ASP A 41 11.23 2.30 3.06
C ASP A 41 12.53 1.78 3.68
N ASN A 42 13.22 0.91 2.92
CA ASN A 42 14.47 0.31 3.38
C ASN A 42 15.59 1.35 3.57
N GLU A 43 15.51 2.54 2.97
CA GLU A 43 16.50 3.60 3.15
C GLU A 43 16.34 4.27 4.52
N CYS A 44 15.10 4.49 4.94
CA CYS A 44 14.76 4.95 6.28
C CYS A 44 15.34 4.01 7.36
N PHE A 45 15.13 2.70 7.21
CA PHE A 45 15.72 1.71 8.13
C PHE A 45 17.25 1.72 8.09
N ARG A 46 17.88 1.82 6.92
CA ARG A 46 19.35 1.93 6.82
C ARG A 46 19.90 3.13 7.59
N SER A 47 19.19 4.27 7.55
CA SER A 47 19.60 5.47 8.31
C SER A 47 19.59 5.25 9.83
N MET A 48 18.79 4.29 10.31
CA MET A 48 18.70 3.87 11.71
C MET A 48 19.67 2.72 12.05
N GLY A 49 20.52 2.30 11.11
CA GLY A 49 21.40 1.14 11.29
C GLY A 49 20.65 -0.19 11.33
N LEU A 50 19.51 -0.27 10.62
CA LEU A 50 18.69 -1.47 10.47
C LEU A 50 18.75 -1.98 9.03
N GLN A 51 18.70 -3.30 8.87
CA GLN A 51 18.64 -3.92 7.55
C GLN A 51 17.36 -4.73 7.40
N ILE A 52 16.55 -4.38 6.40
CA ILE A 52 15.36 -5.15 6.01
C ILE A 52 15.75 -6.04 4.84
N ILE A 53 15.71 -7.36 5.05
CA ILE A 53 16.18 -8.36 4.07
C ILE A 53 15.05 -9.19 3.44
N TRP A 54 13.85 -9.15 4.03
CA TRP A 54 12.74 -10.03 3.60
C TRP A 54 12.11 -9.55 2.29
N THR A 55 11.97 -8.23 2.14
CA THR A 55 11.37 -7.60 0.96
C THR A 55 11.99 -6.23 0.73
N ASN A 56 11.97 -5.79 -0.53
CA ASN A 56 12.33 -4.43 -0.91
C ASN A 56 11.10 -3.53 -1.11
N TYR A 57 9.90 -4.05 -0.81
CA TYR A 57 8.65 -3.36 -1.08
C TYR A 57 8.07 -2.77 0.19
N SER A 58 8.04 -1.44 0.27
CA SER A 58 7.33 -0.66 1.29
C SER A 58 5.92 -0.28 0.82
N LEU A 59 5.14 0.35 1.70
CA LEU A 59 3.86 0.98 1.35
C LEU A 59 4.02 1.96 0.17
N GLY A 60 5.12 2.71 0.15
CA GLY A 60 5.46 3.60 -0.97
C GLY A 60 5.55 2.87 -2.30
N ALA A 61 6.21 1.70 -2.33
CA ALA A 61 6.28 0.88 -3.55
C ALA A 61 4.91 0.37 -4.00
N GLN A 62 4.06 -0.04 -3.05
CA GLN A 62 2.70 -0.51 -3.35
C GLN A 62 1.81 0.61 -3.92
N LEU A 63 1.92 1.84 -3.38
CA LEU A 63 1.22 3.01 -3.90
C LEU A 63 1.76 3.44 -5.27
N GLU A 64 3.06 3.28 -5.50
CA GLU A 64 3.66 3.56 -6.80
C GLU A 64 3.13 2.60 -7.88
N TRP A 65 3.03 1.31 -7.58
CA TRP A 65 2.36 0.34 -8.48
C TRP A 65 0.91 0.69 -8.76
N PHE A 66 0.18 1.13 -7.73
CA PHE A 66 -1.18 1.63 -7.92
C PHE A 66 -1.22 2.79 -8.92
N ARG A 67 -0.35 3.80 -8.76
CA ARG A 67 -0.25 4.94 -9.69
C ARG A 67 0.11 4.52 -11.10
N GLN A 68 1.06 3.60 -11.25
CA GLN A 68 1.51 3.07 -12.55
C GLN A 68 0.41 2.28 -13.27
N LEU A 69 -0.49 1.63 -12.52
CA LEU A 69 -1.60 0.88 -13.11
C LEU A 69 -2.70 1.80 -13.66
N LEU A 70 -2.95 2.97 -13.05
CA LEU A 70 -4.09 3.83 -13.40
C LEU A 70 -4.23 4.13 -14.89
N PRO A 71 -3.18 4.51 -15.63
CA PRO A 71 -3.30 4.80 -17.06
C PRO A 71 -3.77 3.62 -17.92
N SER A 72 -3.63 2.39 -17.42
CA SER A 72 -4.11 1.18 -18.10
C SER A 72 -5.60 0.88 -17.84
N LEU A 73 -6.20 1.51 -16.82
CA LEU A 73 -7.59 1.29 -16.40
C LEU A 73 -8.53 2.41 -16.84
N CYS A 74 -8.01 3.63 -17.00
CA CYS A 74 -8.78 4.80 -17.42
C CYS A 74 -8.01 5.61 -18.46
N SER A 75 -8.72 6.11 -19.48
CA SER A 75 -8.11 6.88 -20.59
C SER A 75 -8.28 8.39 -20.46
N SER A 76 -9.12 8.86 -19.54
CA SER A 76 -9.38 10.27 -19.25
C SER A 76 -9.50 10.53 -17.75
N ASP A 77 -9.48 11.80 -17.35
CA ASP A 77 -9.67 12.18 -15.94
C ASP A 77 -11.12 11.97 -15.45
N GLU A 78 -12.09 12.05 -16.35
CA GLU A 78 -13.49 11.72 -16.04
C GLU A 78 -13.65 10.22 -15.78
N ASP A 79 -13.05 9.37 -16.64
CA ASP A 79 -13.02 7.92 -16.44
C ASP A 79 -12.33 7.56 -15.11
N ARG A 80 -11.22 8.24 -14.80
CA ARG A 80 -10.49 8.06 -13.55
C ARG A 80 -11.36 8.43 -12.36
N GLY A 81 -12.06 9.56 -12.40
CA GLY A 81 -12.96 9.99 -11.33
C GLY A 81 -14.08 8.98 -11.08
N THR A 82 -14.68 8.46 -12.15
CA THR A 82 -15.72 7.43 -12.08
C THR A 82 -15.17 6.11 -11.53
N LEU A 83 -14.00 5.67 -12.00
CA LEU A 83 -13.33 4.47 -11.53
C LEU A 83 -13.02 4.57 -10.03
N MET A 84 -12.42 5.68 -9.58
CA MET A 84 -12.09 5.92 -8.18
C MET A 84 -13.35 5.98 -7.31
N GLY A 85 -14.41 6.67 -7.78
CA GLY A 85 -15.67 6.81 -7.05
C GLY A 85 -16.45 5.51 -6.87
N ASN A 86 -16.26 4.55 -7.77
CA ASN A 86 -16.89 3.23 -7.74
C ASN A 86 -15.99 2.13 -7.17
N SER A 87 -14.77 2.46 -6.76
CA SER A 87 -13.79 1.49 -6.22
C SER A 87 -13.78 1.47 -4.70
N LEU A 88 -13.59 0.29 -4.12
CA LEU A 88 -13.28 0.12 -2.72
C LEU A 88 -11.77 -0.02 -2.53
N PHE A 89 -11.20 0.84 -1.69
CA PHE A 89 -9.80 0.79 -1.31
C PHE A 89 -9.65 0.17 0.08
N LEU A 90 -8.85 -0.88 0.18
CA LEU A 90 -8.41 -1.47 1.44
C LEU A 90 -6.91 -1.23 1.57
N VAL A 91 -6.53 -0.35 2.49
CA VAL A 91 -5.13 0.00 2.76
C VAL A 91 -4.78 -0.47 4.16
N GLY A 92 -3.83 -1.40 4.25
CA GLY A 92 -3.44 -2.11 5.49
C GLY A 92 -3.57 -3.63 5.36
N GLU A 93 -3.25 -4.41 6.40
CA GLU A 93 -2.54 -4.01 7.62
C GLU A 93 -1.05 -3.76 7.29
N ILE A 94 -0.51 -2.63 7.71
CA ILE A 94 0.87 -2.20 7.46
C ILE A 94 1.43 -1.54 8.73
N GLY A 95 2.75 -1.55 8.94
CA GLY A 95 3.40 -1.06 10.18
C GLY A 95 3.83 -2.18 11.14
N GLY A 96 3.17 -3.34 11.10
CA GLY A 96 3.57 -4.47 11.96
C GLY A 96 4.99 -4.97 11.67
N ASN A 97 5.42 -4.94 10.40
CA ASN A 97 6.77 -5.35 10.01
C ASN A 97 7.84 -4.32 10.40
N ASP A 98 7.47 -3.04 10.47
CA ASP A 98 8.32 -1.94 10.94
C ASP A 98 8.71 -2.13 12.41
N CYS A 99 7.87 -2.82 13.20
CA CYS A 99 8.19 -3.27 14.55
C CYS A 99 8.90 -4.64 14.59
N ASN A 100 8.42 -5.61 13.80
CA ASN A 100 8.94 -6.98 13.86
C ASN A 100 10.39 -7.09 13.38
N HIS A 101 10.76 -6.39 12.30
CA HIS A 101 12.13 -6.48 11.77
C HIS A 101 13.20 -5.98 12.74
N PRO A 102 13.04 -4.82 13.41
CA PRO A 102 13.97 -4.38 14.45
C PRO A 102 13.96 -5.28 15.69
N LEU A 103 12.79 -5.78 16.14
CA LEU A 103 12.71 -6.71 17.27
C LEU A 103 13.53 -7.98 17.00
N LEU A 104 13.41 -8.56 15.81
CA LEU A 104 14.19 -9.74 15.40
C LEU A 104 15.69 -9.45 15.27
N GLN A 105 16.07 -8.19 15.09
CA GLN A 105 17.47 -7.73 15.11
C GLN A 105 17.96 -7.35 16.51
N GLY A 106 17.17 -7.59 17.56
CA GLY A 106 17.55 -7.35 18.95
C GLY A 106 17.42 -5.90 19.42
N ARG A 107 16.69 -5.05 18.68
CA ARG A 107 16.39 -3.68 19.14
C ARG A 107 15.42 -3.68 20.30
N SER A 108 15.54 -2.69 21.18
CA SER A 108 14.64 -2.56 22.33
C SER A 108 13.28 -2.00 21.89
N ILE A 109 12.24 -2.29 22.68
CA ILE A 109 10.91 -1.71 22.45
C ILE A 109 10.95 -0.18 22.52
N ASP A 110 11.78 0.38 23.39
CA ASP A 110 11.91 1.83 23.54
C ASP A 110 12.53 2.47 22.30
N GLU A 111 13.50 1.81 21.67
CA GLU A 111 14.05 2.24 20.38
C GLU A 111 12.98 2.20 19.29
N ILE A 112 12.21 1.10 19.22
CA ILE A 112 11.16 0.92 18.18
C ILE A 112 10.04 1.96 18.32
N LYS A 113 9.65 2.31 19.54
CA LYS A 113 8.66 3.36 19.79
C LYS A 113 9.07 4.71 19.20
N THR A 114 10.36 4.96 18.98
CA THR A 114 10.82 6.21 18.33
C THR A 114 10.48 6.26 16.83
N PHE A 115 10.24 5.11 16.19
CA PHE A 115 9.91 5.02 14.76
C PHE A 115 8.40 5.09 14.50
N VAL A 116 7.58 4.66 15.46
CA VAL A 116 6.11 4.61 15.36
C VAL A 116 5.48 5.92 14.84
N PRO A 117 5.90 7.13 15.27
CA PRO A 117 5.37 8.35 14.70
C PRO A 117 5.59 8.47 13.18
N ASN A 118 6.76 8.06 12.68
CA ASN A 118 7.06 8.08 11.25
C ASN A 118 6.17 7.07 10.49
N ASP A 119 5.97 5.87 11.05
CA ASP A 119 5.06 4.87 10.47
C ASP A 119 3.65 5.45 10.33
N VAL A 120 3.14 6.06 11.40
CA VAL A 120 1.80 6.69 11.43
C VAL A 120 1.71 7.82 10.43
N ASP A 121 2.74 8.65 10.30
CA ASP A 121 2.75 9.77 9.35
C ASP A 121 2.72 9.28 7.90
N VAL A 122 3.51 8.24 7.57
CA VAL A 122 3.52 7.65 6.22
C VAL A 122 2.18 6.99 5.89
N ILE A 123 1.61 6.22 6.83
CA ILE A 123 0.30 5.59 6.67
C ILE A 123 -0.79 6.64 6.51
N SER A 124 -0.79 7.68 7.35
CA SER A 124 -1.77 8.76 7.30
C SER A 124 -1.68 9.52 5.99
N SER A 125 -0.46 9.79 5.52
CA SER A 125 -0.23 10.45 4.22
C SER A 125 -0.73 9.60 3.04
N ALA A 126 -0.57 8.27 3.11
CA ALA A 126 -1.03 7.35 2.08
C ALA A 126 -2.55 7.35 1.88
N ILE A 127 -3.31 7.51 2.97
CA ILE A 127 -4.78 7.48 2.96
C ILE A 127 -5.42 8.87 2.90
N SER A 128 -4.62 9.93 3.00
CA SER A 128 -5.11 11.30 2.97
C SER A 128 -5.50 11.70 1.54
N VAL A 129 -6.78 12.00 1.35
CA VAL A 129 -7.29 12.60 0.11
C VAL A 129 -7.25 14.12 0.26
N ASN A 130 -6.26 14.77 -0.35
CA ASN A 130 -6.30 16.22 -0.51
C ASN A 130 -7.45 16.55 -1.46
N ARG A 131 -8.56 17.08 -0.93
CA ARG A 131 -9.59 17.68 -1.79
C ARG A 131 -8.92 18.78 -2.59
N ILE A 132 -8.88 18.63 -3.92
CA ILE A 132 -8.61 19.75 -4.81
C ILE A 132 -9.65 20.82 -4.43
N PRO A 133 -9.26 22.04 -4.02
CA PRO A 133 -10.22 23.09 -3.74
C PRO A 133 -11.05 23.29 -5.01
N SER A 134 -12.37 23.15 -4.89
CA SER A 134 -13.28 23.51 -5.97
C SER A 134 -12.98 24.95 -6.35
N VAL A 135 -12.44 25.16 -7.55
CA VAL A 135 -12.35 26.49 -8.15
C VAL A 135 -13.79 26.90 -8.44
N ILE A 136 -14.31 27.83 -7.63
CA ILE A 136 -15.55 28.57 -7.90
C ILE A 136 -15.18 29.81 -8.70
#